data_AF-A0A7G5LIB1-F1
#
_entry.id   AF-A0A7G5LIB1-F1
#
_cell.length_a   1.000
_cell.length_b   1.000
_cell.length_c   1.000
_cell.angle_alpha   90.00
_cell.angle_beta   90.00
_cell.angle_gamma   90.00
#
_symmetry.space_group_name_H-M   'P 1'
#
loop_
_entity.id
_entity.type
_entity.pdbx_description
1 polymer ?
#
loop_
_entity_poly.entity_id
_entity_poly.type
_entity_poly.pdbx_seq_one_letter_code
_entity_poly.pdbx_strand_id
1 'polypeptide(L)'
;MLRRTAVTLSLLLATTSLAVAQSDTDEAIAQFTGANGFSLVDTETLEATLASYWLDTNAATPDGTVGPIEKALLIADDAIESTRTRTELSYGEMIDSAEDGSSAPVSFIEVRHFNLGPTIRAELAADLGEENVADAAEFGTGEHRAWRFVFTPTMNNQAILLQASTKEISAKEASKQDCQGTPCLDSYRDFQDMADWTEVEGEQPDWPLLYADVADDVAIPAYAAARLATLGYWANAESGEYQWTYGEHPEGVERYEMYRFLSMDRNLGNEIGLDAVWHETKLNDDAVTDLWYRFADVAGFHTVFTASAGR
;
A
#
# COMPACT_ATOMS: atom_id res chain seq x y z
N MET A 1 4.55 -60.78 63.83
CA MET A 1 3.16 -60.42 63.48
C MET A 1 3.18 -59.22 62.55
N LEU A 2 2.45 -59.32 61.44
CA LEU A 2 2.48 -58.47 60.25
C LEU A 2 2.31 -56.96 60.54
N ARG A 3 3.14 -56.11 59.92
CA ARG A 3 2.82 -54.73 59.57
C ARG A 3 2.83 -54.61 58.05
N ARG A 4 1.65 -54.42 57.45
CA ARG A 4 1.46 -54.15 56.01
C ARG A 4 1.39 -52.63 55.79
N THR A 5 2.37 -52.14 55.03
CA THR A 5 2.29 -51.21 53.89
C THR A 5 1.06 -50.31 53.74
N ALA A 6 1.32 -49.00 53.68
CA ALA A 6 0.60 -48.07 52.81
C ALA A 6 1.64 -47.33 51.94
N VAL A 7 1.56 -47.52 50.63
CA VAL A 7 2.36 -46.82 49.62
C VAL A 7 1.43 -45.78 49.01
N THR A 8 1.78 -44.50 49.14
CA THR A 8 1.11 -43.40 48.45
C THR A 8 2.04 -42.96 47.32
N LEU A 9 1.68 -43.33 46.09
CA LEU A 9 2.42 -42.96 44.87
C LEU A 9 1.79 -41.67 44.32
N SER A 10 2.42 -40.53 44.57
CA SER A 10 2.05 -39.26 43.94
C SER A 10 2.76 -39.15 42.60
N LEU A 11 2.01 -39.35 41.50
CA LEU A 11 2.45 -38.97 40.16
C LEU A 11 2.38 -37.44 40.03
N LEU A 12 3.53 -36.76 39.95
CA LEU A 12 3.62 -35.42 39.40
C LEU A 12 3.64 -35.54 37.87
N LEU A 13 2.54 -35.15 37.20
CA LEU A 13 2.58 -34.79 35.79
C LEU A 13 3.24 -33.41 35.67
N ALA A 14 4.50 -33.39 35.25
CA ALA A 14 5.13 -32.17 34.75
C ALA A 14 4.64 -31.95 33.30
N THR A 15 3.66 -31.07 33.12
CA THR A 15 3.33 -30.50 31.82
C THR A 15 4.40 -29.47 31.47
N THR A 16 5.45 -29.90 30.79
CA THR A 16 6.37 -28.98 30.10
C THR A 16 5.66 -28.42 28.88
N SER A 17 5.08 -27.23 29.01
CA SER A 17 4.67 -26.41 27.88
C SER A 17 5.94 -25.97 27.15
N LEU A 18 6.21 -26.55 25.99
CA LEU A 18 7.21 -26.04 25.06
C LEU A 18 6.69 -24.69 24.53
N ALA A 19 7.16 -23.59 25.11
CA ALA A 19 7.03 -22.29 24.48
C ALA A 19 7.97 -22.29 23.27
N VAL A 20 7.43 -22.40 22.07
CA VAL A 20 8.17 -22.13 20.84
C VAL A 20 8.50 -20.64 20.86
N ALA A 21 9.78 -20.29 20.74
CA ALA A 21 10.19 -18.90 20.61
C ALA A 21 9.63 -18.39 19.26
N GLN A 22 8.68 -17.46 19.32
CA GLN A 22 8.17 -16.75 18.15
C GLN A 22 9.25 -15.76 17.69
N SER A 23 9.50 -15.65 16.38
CA SER A 23 10.46 -14.67 15.87
C SER A 23 9.93 -13.24 16.08
N ASP A 24 10.81 -12.24 16.15
CA ASP A 24 10.40 -10.83 16.27
C ASP A 24 9.54 -10.39 15.08
N THR A 25 9.86 -10.92 13.89
CA THR A 25 9.12 -10.74 12.65
C THR A 25 7.70 -11.31 12.76
N ASP A 26 7.53 -12.54 13.27
CA ASP A 26 6.20 -13.13 13.47
C ASP A 26 5.34 -12.32 14.45
N GLU A 27 5.94 -11.81 15.53
CA GLU A 27 5.26 -10.92 16.48
C GLU A 27 4.82 -9.61 15.80
N ALA A 28 5.71 -9.00 15.00
CA ALA A 28 5.41 -7.79 14.23
C ALA A 28 4.26 -8.01 13.24
N ILE A 29 4.27 -9.13 12.50
CA ILE A 29 3.21 -9.50 11.54
C ILE A 29 1.87 -9.63 12.26
N ALA A 30 1.84 -10.36 13.39
CA ALA A 30 0.63 -10.55 14.17
C ALA A 30 0.11 -9.23 14.77
N GLN A 31 1.01 -8.37 15.26
CA GLN A 31 0.65 -7.06 15.80
C GLN A 31 0.11 -6.13 14.71
N PHE A 32 0.75 -6.09 13.55
CA PHE A 32 0.37 -5.23 12.44
C PHE A 32 -1.00 -5.63 11.87
N THR A 33 -1.20 -6.90 11.55
CA THR A 33 -2.46 -7.38 10.94
C THR A 33 -3.59 -7.59 11.96
N GLY A 34 -3.26 -7.77 13.24
CA GLY A 34 -4.21 -7.94 14.35
C GLY A 34 -4.64 -6.65 15.05
N ALA A 35 -4.33 -5.48 14.49
CA ALA A 35 -4.67 -4.21 15.14
C ALA A 35 -6.19 -4.00 15.26
N ASN A 36 -6.57 -3.13 16.19
CA ASN A 36 -7.97 -2.91 16.56
C ASN A 36 -8.85 -2.54 15.36
N GLY A 37 -9.91 -3.32 15.14
CA GLY A 37 -10.87 -3.12 14.06
C GLY A 37 -10.51 -3.80 12.74
N PHE A 38 -9.30 -4.35 12.62
CA PHE A 38 -8.91 -5.16 11.46
C PHE A 38 -9.33 -6.61 11.64
N SER A 39 -9.79 -7.22 10.54
CA SER A 39 -10.13 -8.64 10.46
C SER A 39 -9.25 -9.29 9.39
N LEU A 40 -8.67 -10.45 9.73
CA LEU A 40 -7.85 -11.22 8.79
C LEU A 40 -8.67 -11.62 7.55
N VAL A 41 -8.00 -11.61 6.40
CA VAL A 41 -8.56 -12.01 5.12
C VAL A 41 -7.80 -13.24 4.62
N ASP A 42 -8.51 -14.10 3.89
CA ASP A 42 -7.92 -15.27 3.26
C ASP A 42 -6.94 -14.85 2.14
N THR A 43 -5.67 -15.15 2.34
CA THR A 43 -4.61 -14.79 1.40
C THR A 43 -4.67 -15.62 0.11
N GLU A 44 -5.17 -16.86 0.16
CA GLU A 44 -5.33 -17.68 -1.05
C GLU A 44 -6.34 -17.06 -2.01
N THR A 45 -7.46 -16.54 -1.49
CA THR A 45 -8.44 -15.81 -2.28
C THR A 45 -7.85 -14.52 -2.88
N LEU A 46 -7.06 -13.77 -2.10
CA LEU A 46 -6.43 -12.53 -2.60
C LEU A 46 -5.38 -12.80 -3.69
N GLU A 47 -4.57 -13.85 -3.54
CA GLU A 47 -3.61 -14.27 -4.57
C GLU A 47 -4.33 -14.75 -5.85
N ALA A 48 -5.48 -15.43 -5.71
CA ALA A 48 -6.31 -15.79 -6.86
C ALA A 48 -6.90 -14.56 -7.57
N THR A 49 -7.29 -13.52 -6.83
CA THR A 49 -7.70 -12.22 -7.39
C THR A 49 -6.53 -11.56 -8.11
N LEU A 50 -5.35 -11.50 -7.49
CA LEU A 50 -4.14 -10.95 -8.10
C LEU A 50 -3.81 -11.61 -9.44
N ALA A 51 -3.92 -12.95 -9.51
CA ALA A 51 -3.69 -13.73 -10.72
C ALA A 51 -4.55 -13.30 -11.92
N SER A 52 -5.69 -12.63 -11.68
CA SER A 52 -6.58 -12.15 -12.74
C SER A 52 -6.12 -10.85 -13.41
N TYR A 53 -5.19 -10.09 -12.80
CA TYR A 53 -4.68 -8.83 -13.36
C TYR A 53 -3.54 -9.01 -14.37
N TRP A 54 -2.84 -10.15 -14.32
CA TRP A 54 -1.61 -10.34 -15.07
C TRP A 54 -1.87 -10.54 -16.56
N LEU A 55 -1.13 -9.79 -17.40
CA LEU A 55 -1.28 -9.86 -18.85
C LEU A 55 -0.58 -11.09 -19.45
N ASP A 56 0.60 -11.46 -18.94
CA ASP A 56 1.32 -12.66 -19.38
C ASP A 56 0.99 -13.88 -18.52
N THR A 57 -0.11 -14.55 -18.83
CA THR A 57 -0.50 -15.79 -18.13
C THR A 57 0.33 -17.02 -18.53
N ASN A 58 1.30 -16.90 -19.44
CA ASN A 58 2.14 -18.02 -19.89
C ASN A 58 3.47 -18.08 -19.14
N ALA A 59 3.92 -16.97 -18.56
CA ALA A 59 5.06 -16.93 -17.67
C ALA A 59 4.86 -17.88 -16.47
N ALA A 60 5.94 -18.50 -16.00
CA ALA A 60 5.90 -19.35 -14.82
C ALA A 60 5.59 -18.55 -13.54
N THR A 61 5.98 -17.27 -13.52
CA THR A 61 5.76 -16.28 -12.46
C THR A 61 5.37 -14.94 -13.08
N PRO A 62 4.12 -14.78 -13.56
CA PRO A 62 3.66 -13.56 -14.26
C PRO A 62 3.84 -12.28 -13.45
N ASP A 63 3.77 -12.40 -12.13
CA ASP A 63 3.87 -11.33 -11.14
C ASP A 63 5.26 -11.28 -10.47
N GLY A 64 6.20 -12.08 -10.96
CA GLY A 64 7.46 -12.35 -10.28
C GLY A 64 8.35 -11.13 -10.10
N THR A 65 8.14 -10.10 -10.92
CA THR A 65 8.88 -8.83 -10.86
C THR A 65 8.10 -7.68 -10.22
N VAL A 66 6.79 -7.86 -9.98
CA VAL A 66 5.88 -6.85 -9.44
C VAL A 66 6.11 -6.67 -7.93
N GLY A 67 6.22 -5.43 -7.49
CA GLY A 67 6.48 -5.09 -6.09
C GLY A 67 5.26 -5.27 -5.18
N PRO A 68 5.48 -5.19 -3.85
CA PRO A 68 4.42 -5.33 -2.86
C PRO A 68 3.45 -4.14 -2.88
N ILE A 69 3.90 -2.94 -3.26
CA ILE A 69 3.07 -1.72 -3.33
C ILE A 69 2.04 -1.86 -4.45
N GLU A 70 2.46 -2.28 -5.65
CA GLU A 70 1.53 -2.44 -6.78
C GLU A 70 0.50 -3.53 -6.49
N LYS A 71 0.92 -4.68 -5.93
CA LYS A 71 0.00 -5.76 -5.53
C LYS A 71 -1.02 -5.29 -4.48
N ALA A 72 -0.58 -4.52 -3.49
CA ALA A 72 -1.47 -3.93 -2.48
C ALA A 72 -2.49 -2.97 -3.11
N LEU A 73 -2.04 -2.11 -4.04
CA LEU A 73 -2.91 -1.15 -4.72
C LEU A 73 -3.90 -1.83 -5.66
N LEU A 74 -3.51 -2.88 -6.40
CA LEU A 74 -4.42 -3.65 -7.25
C LEU A 74 -5.58 -4.24 -6.44
N ILE A 75 -5.27 -4.86 -5.28
CA ILE A 75 -6.31 -5.40 -4.39
C ILE A 75 -7.17 -4.28 -3.79
N ALA A 76 -6.53 -3.21 -3.31
CA ALA A 76 -7.24 -2.15 -2.59
C ALA A 76 -8.10 -1.27 -3.50
N ASP A 77 -7.70 -1.08 -4.76
CA ASP A 77 -8.44 -0.28 -5.74
C ASP A 77 -9.75 -0.97 -6.14
N ASP A 78 -9.70 -2.28 -6.43
CA ASP A 78 -10.87 -3.09 -6.80
C ASP A 78 -11.88 -3.26 -5.65
N ALA A 79 -11.44 -3.09 -4.40
CA ALA A 79 -12.27 -3.29 -3.21
C ALA A 79 -13.28 -2.17 -2.91
N ILE A 80 -13.27 -1.05 -3.67
CA ILE A 80 -14.19 0.08 -3.49
C ILE A 80 -14.97 0.34 -4.78
N GLU A 81 -16.30 0.31 -4.68
CA GLU A 81 -17.20 0.69 -5.77
C GLU A 81 -17.31 2.23 -5.87
N SER A 82 -16.21 2.88 -6.25
CA SER A 82 -16.16 4.31 -6.54
C SER A 82 -15.03 4.62 -7.50
N THR A 83 -15.29 5.51 -8.44
CA THR A 83 -14.27 6.06 -9.35
C THR A 83 -13.70 7.38 -8.85
N ARG A 84 -14.25 7.95 -7.78
CA ARG A 84 -13.83 9.21 -7.15
C ARG A 84 -13.22 8.93 -5.78
N THR A 85 -11.92 8.75 -5.75
CA THR A 85 -11.26 8.19 -4.59
C THR A 85 -10.00 8.92 -4.18
N ARG A 86 -9.68 8.82 -2.90
CA ARG A 86 -8.37 9.14 -2.34
C ARG A 86 -7.77 7.90 -1.73
N THR A 87 -6.53 7.59 -2.06
CA THR A 87 -5.78 6.47 -1.52
C THR A 87 -4.54 6.97 -0.80
N GLU A 88 -4.40 6.62 0.46
CA GLU A 88 -3.19 6.83 1.26
C GLU A 88 -2.53 5.49 1.55
N LEU A 89 -1.31 5.29 1.09
CA LEU A 89 -0.50 4.14 1.37
C LEU A 89 0.65 4.54 2.28
N SER A 90 0.93 3.71 3.28
CA SER A 90 2.14 3.79 4.09
C SER A 90 2.88 2.46 4.03
N TYR A 91 4.19 2.53 3.88
CA TYR A 91 5.08 1.40 3.68
C TYR A 91 6.21 1.44 4.70
N GLY A 92 6.49 0.28 5.29
CA GLY A 92 7.63 0.00 6.14
C GLY A 92 8.17 -1.40 5.83
N GLU A 93 9.35 -1.71 6.34
CA GLU A 93 10.04 -2.95 6.05
C GLU A 93 10.79 -3.43 7.28
N MET A 94 10.81 -4.75 7.51
CA MET A 94 11.74 -5.38 8.44
C MET A 94 12.68 -6.30 7.68
N ILE A 95 13.98 -6.13 7.89
CA ILE A 95 14.98 -7.05 7.36
C ILE A 95 15.32 -8.06 8.45
N ASP A 96 14.82 -9.29 8.30
CA ASP A 96 15.22 -10.38 9.19
C ASP A 96 16.47 -11.05 8.65
N SER A 97 17.46 -11.26 9.52
CA SER A 97 18.67 -12.02 9.19
C SER A 97 18.40 -13.49 9.48
N ALA A 98 18.18 -14.28 8.43
CA ALA A 98 18.04 -15.72 8.58
C ALA A 98 19.33 -16.35 9.13
N GLU A 99 19.19 -17.48 9.82
CA GLU A 99 20.32 -18.22 10.41
C GLU A 99 21.38 -18.66 9.39
N ASP A 100 21.01 -18.76 8.10
CA ASP A 100 21.89 -19.10 6.99
C ASP A 100 22.64 -17.89 6.39
N GLY A 101 22.42 -16.69 6.95
CA GLY A 101 23.03 -15.44 6.51
C GLY A 101 22.33 -14.78 5.32
N SER A 102 21.20 -15.34 4.84
CA SER A 102 20.31 -14.62 3.93
C SER A 102 19.49 -13.59 4.71
N SER A 103 19.22 -12.44 4.10
CA SER A 103 18.30 -11.45 4.66
C SER A 103 17.25 -11.11 3.61
N ALA A 104 15.99 -11.36 3.94
CA ALA A 104 14.87 -11.07 3.06
C ALA A 104 14.00 -10.00 3.71
N PRO A 105 13.70 -8.90 3.01
CA PRO A 105 12.82 -7.87 3.53
C PRO A 105 11.38 -8.39 3.66
N VAL A 106 10.76 -8.16 4.81
CA VAL A 106 9.31 -8.32 5.00
C VAL A 106 8.68 -6.93 4.91
N SER A 107 7.85 -6.73 3.88
CA SER A 107 7.17 -5.45 3.65
C SER A 107 5.86 -5.39 4.43
N PHE A 108 5.62 -4.27 5.09
CA PHE A 108 4.39 -3.96 5.83
C PHE A 108 3.72 -2.76 5.16
N ILE A 109 2.50 -2.95 4.68
CA ILE A 109 1.78 -1.93 3.90
C ILE A 109 0.42 -1.71 4.52
N GLU A 110 0.10 -0.46 4.84
CA GLU A 110 -1.28 -0.04 5.11
C GLU A 110 -1.78 0.82 3.96
N VAL A 111 -2.94 0.45 3.40
CA VAL A 111 -3.64 1.22 2.37
C VAL A 111 -4.97 1.68 2.94
N ARG A 112 -5.21 2.99 2.99
CA ARG A 112 -6.48 3.60 3.37
C ARG A 112 -7.09 4.22 2.13
N HIS A 113 -8.22 3.69 1.69
CA HIS A 113 -8.88 4.06 0.45
C HIS A 113 -10.25 4.67 0.81
N PHE A 114 -10.48 5.91 0.39
CA PHE A 114 -11.65 6.72 0.72
C PHE A 114 -12.49 7.00 -0.53
N ASN A 115 -13.79 6.70 -0.47
CA ASN A 115 -14.76 7.18 -1.44
C ASN A 115 -15.13 8.65 -1.17
N LEU A 116 -14.79 9.58 -2.07
CA LEU A 116 -15.16 10.99 -1.97
C LEU A 116 -16.44 11.35 -2.72
N GLY A 117 -17.01 10.41 -3.49
CA GLY A 117 -18.25 10.59 -4.24
C GLY A 117 -19.39 11.25 -3.45
N PRO A 118 -19.75 10.72 -2.26
CA PRO A 118 -20.79 11.31 -1.42
C PRO A 118 -20.50 12.75 -0.98
N THR A 119 -19.24 13.06 -0.64
CA THR A 119 -18.82 14.41 -0.23
C THR A 119 -18.98 15.39 -1.39
N ILE A 120 -18.42 15.04 -2.55
CA ILE A 120 -18.46 15.91 -3.75
C ILE A 120 -19.91 16.13 -4.21
N ARG A 121 -20.75 15.08 -4.18
CA ARG A 121 -22.17 15.23 -4.52
C ARG A 121 -22.87 16.20 -3.56
N ALA A 122 -22.63 16.07 -2.26
CA ALA A 122 -23.27 16.93 -1.26
C ALA A 122 -22.86 18.40 -1.43
N GLU A 123 -21.60 18.66 -1.76
CA GLU A 123 -21.09 20.01 -2.07
C GLU A 123 -21.76 20.57 -3.33
N LEU A 124 -21.79 19.81 -4.43
CA LEU A 124 -22.46 20.22 -5.66
C LEU A 124 -23.96 20.45 -5.46
N ALA A 125 -24.64 19.64 -4.65
CA ALA A 125 -26.06 19.81 -4.37
C ALA A 125 -26.32 21.07 -3.55
N ALA A 126 -25.42 21.43 -2.64
CA ALA A 126 -25.48 22.69 -1.89
C ALA A 126 -25.29 23.91 -2.81
N ASP A 127 -24.42 23.80 -3.81
CA ASP A 127 -24.06 24.91 -4.71
C ASP A 127 -25.03 25.07 -5.89
N LEU A 128 -25.47 23.97 -6.49
CA LEU A 128 -26.25 23.95 -7.73
C LEU A 128 -27.74 23.58 -7.51
N GLY A 129 -28.10 23.05 -6.34
CA GLY A 129 -29.42 22.48 -6.07
C GLY A 129 -29.52 21.00 -6.49
N GLU A 130 -30.23 20.19 -5.69
CA GLU A 130 -30.38 18.74 -5.90
C GLU A 130 -30.91 18.38 -7.29
N GLU A 131 -31.75 19.22 -7.90
CA GLU A 131 -32.31 18.99 -9.24
C GLU A 131 -31.30 19.12 -10.38
N ASN A 132 -30.13 19.71 -10.12
CA ASN A 132 -29.06 19.94 -11.11
C ASN A 132 -27.84 19.03 -10.89
N VAL A 133 -27.94 18.08 -9.97
CA VAL A 133 -26.85 17.15 -9.63
C VAL A 133 -27.28 15.73 -9.97
N ALA A 134 -26.35 14.96 -10.52
CA ALA A 134 -26.60 13.57 -10.87
C ALA A 134 -26.90 12.69 -9.63
N ASP A 135 -27.41 11.49 -9.91
CA ASP A 135 -27.73 10.51 -8.87
C ASP A 135 -26.47 10.06 -8.11
N ALA A 136 -26.63 9.65 -6.85
CA ALA A 136 -25.51 9.22 -6.00
C ALA A 136 -24.67 8.09 -6.61
N ALA A 137 -25.28 7.22 -7.40
CA ALA A 137 -24.59 6.14 -8.08
C ALA A 137 -23.53 6.64 -9.09
N GLU A 138 -23.73 7.80 -9.72
CA GLU A 138 -22.77 8.37 -10.66
C GLU A 138 -21.51 8.95 -9.97
N PHE A 139 -21.59 9.19 -8.67
CA PHE A 139 -20.46 9.67 -7.86
C PHE A 139 -19.67 8.54 -7.19
N GLY A 140 -20.26 7.35 -7.07
CA GLY A 140 -19.69 6.19 -6.37
C GLY A 140 -20.29 5.98 -4.98
N THR A 141 -20.62 4.72 -4.66
CA THR A 141 -21.34 4.33 -3.42
C THR A 141 -20.54 3.43 -2.49
N GLY A 142 -19.31 3.08 -2.84
CA GLY A 142 -18.44 2.24 -2.03
C GLY A 142 -18.13 2.81 -0.64
N GLU A 143 -17.87 1.92 0.31
CA GLU A 143 -17.44 2.28 1.67
C GLU A 143 -15.96 2.66 1.69
N HIS A 144 -15.56 3.53 2.61
CA HIS A 144 -14.13 3.73 2.87
C HIS A 144 -13.54 2.47 3.51
N ARG A 145 -12.33 2.09 3.13
CA ARG A 145 -11.70 0.84 3.55
C ARG A 145 -10.23 1.03 3.86
N ALA A 146 -9.77 0.38 4.93
CA ALA A 146 -8.36 0.16 5.19
C ALA A 146 -7.98 -1.28 4.92
N TRP A 147 -6.79 -1.48 4.40
CA TRP A 147 -6.13 -2.75 4.22
C TRP A 147 -4.77 -2.71 4.90
N ARG A 148 -4.35 -3.86 5.41
CA ARG A 148 -2.98 -4.10 5.86
C ARG A 148 -2.49 -5.38 5.22
N PHE A 149 -1.38 -5.27 4.52
CA PHE A 149 -0.74 -6.38 3.82
C PHE A 149 0.66 -6.58 4.35
N VAL A 150 1.07 -7.85 4.39
CA VAL A 150 2.43 -8.26 4.68
C VAL A 150 2.91 -9.09 3.50
N PHE A 151 4.03 -8.70 2.91
CA PHE A 151 4.65 -9.40 1.80
C PHE A 151 6.08 -9.83 2.14
N THR A 152 6.53 -10.92 1.53
CA THR A 152 7.94 -11.35 1.56
C THR A 152 8.39 -11.76 0.16
N PRO A 153 9.66 -11.55 -0.22
CA PRO A 153 10.18 -12.12 -1.45
C PRO A 153 10.37 -13.63 -1.29
N THR A 154 10.29 -14.33 -2.43
CA THR A 154 10.69 -15.74 -2.55
C THR A 154 11.51 -15.92 -3.83
N MET A 155 12.02 -17.13 -4.06
CA MET A 155 12.78 -17.41 -5.29
C MET A 155 11.91 -17.14 -6.53
N ASN A 156 12.32 -16.15 -7.34
CA ASN A 156 11.63 -15.67 -8.55
C ASN A 156 10.31 -14.90 -8.32
N ASN A 157 10.02 -14.45 -7.10
CA ASN A 157 8.90 -13.53 -6.87
C ASN A 157 9.30 -12.45 -5.87
N GLN A 158 9.22 -11.19 -6.31
CA GLN A 158 9.58 -10.06 -5.47
C GLN A 158 8.63 -9.89 -4.29
N ALA A 159 7.37 -10.34 -4.33
CA ALA A 159 6.42 -10.12 -3.24
C ALA A 159 5.29 -11.16 -3.21
N ILE A 160 5.39 -12.16 -2.33
CA ILE A 160 4.29 -13.09 -2.03
C ILE A 160 3.52 -12.59 -0.80
N LEU A 161 2.19 -12.64 -0.86
CA LEU A 161 1.34 -12.21 0.25
C LEU A 161 1.40 -13.23 1.40
N LEU A 162 1.96 -12.82 2.54
CA LEU A 162 2.02 -13.62 3.75
C LEU A 162 0.72 -13.54 4.55
N GLN A 163 0.24 -12.32 4.75
CA GLN A 163 -0.94 -12.07 5.56
C GLN A 163 -1.62 -10.77 5.13
N ALA A 164 -2.94 -10.76 5.19
CA ALA A 164 -3.75 -9.57 4.94
C ALA A 164 -4.82 -9.40 6.00
N SER A 165 -5.20 -8.16 6.26
CA SER A 165 -6.36 -7.82 7.06
C SER A 165 -7.03 -6.57 6.52
N THR A 166 -8.34 -6.45 6.75
CA THR A 166 -9.13 -5.31 6.29
C THR A 166 -9.98 -4.73 7.42
N LYS A 167 -10.30 -3.46 7.29
CA LYS A 167 -11.20 -2.73 8.16
C LYS A 167 -12.06 -1.79 7.33
N GLU A 168 -13.37 -1.81 7.53
CA GLU A 168 -14.25 -0.74 7.03
C GLU A 168 -14.03 0.52 7.88
N ILE A 169 -13.82 1.65 7.22
CA ILE A 169 -13.70 2.96 7.87
C ILE A 169 -15.06 3.63 7.78
N SER A 170 -15.74 3.81 8.93
CA SER A 170 -17.01 4.55 8.93
C SER A 170 -16.82 6.00 8.47
N ALA A 171 -17.84 6.62 7.87
CA ALA A 171 -17.78 8.03 7.45
C ALA A 171 -17.38 9.00 8.60
N LYS A 172 -17.78 8.68 9.84
CA LYS A 172 -17.40 9.45 11.04
C LYS A 172 -15.92 9.30 11.42
N GLU A 173 -15.34 8.14 11.13
CA GLU A 173 -13.91 7.92 11.31
C GLU A 173 -13.14 8.60 10.20
N ALA A 174 -13.55 8.42 8.94
CA ALA A 174 -12.94 9.03 7.77
C ALA A 174 -12.86 10.57 7.87
N SER A 175 -13.92 11.23 8.36
CA SER A 175 -13.94 12.69 8.54
C SER A 175 -12.98 13.25 9.60
N LYS A 176 -12.33 12.37 10.37
CA LYS A 176 -11.33 12.74 11.38
C LYS A 176 -9.92 12.31 10.99
N GLN A 177 -9.76 11.61 9.88
CA GLN A 177 -8.45 11.15 9.46
C GLN A 177 -7.68 12.27 8.78
N ASP A 178 -6.38 12.25 9.02
CA ASP A 178 -5.40 13.12 8.39
C ASP A 178 -4.70 12.38 7.24
N CYS A 179 -4.58 13.09 6.13
CA CYS A 179 -3.97 12.68 4.88
C CYS A 179 -2.86 13.70 4.56
N GLN A 180 -1.73 13.54 5.26
CA GLN A 180 -0.53 14.40 5.15
C GLN A 180 -0.79 15.87 5.50
N GLY A 181 -1.41 16.13 6.64
CA GLY A 181 -1.69 17.48 7.15
C GLY A 181 -3.00 18.09 6.65
N THR A 182 -3.76 17.37 5.81
CA THR A 182 -5.08 17.78 5.33
C THR A 182 -6.14 16.73 5.65
N PRO A 183 -7.42 17.12 5.83
CA PRO A 183 -8.49 16.14 6.05
C PRO A 183 -8.61 15.17 4.87
N CYS A 184 -8.73 13.88 5.15
CA CYS A 184 -8.82 12.87 4.09
C CYS A 184 -10.03 13.03 3.17
N LEU A 185 -11.12 13.62 3.66
CA LEU A 185 -12.33 13.88 2.87
C LEU A 185 -12.38 15.30 2.27
N ASP A 186 -11.27 16.05 2.29
CA ASP A 186 -11.19 17.35 1.63
C ASP A 186 -11.13 17.17 0.11
N SER A 187 -12.21 17.58 -0.58
CA SER A 187 -12.35 17.52 -2.04
C SER A 187 -11.50 18.57 -2.77
N TYR A 188 -10.96 19.56 -2.06
CA TYR A 188 -10.19 20.67 -2.63
C TYR A 188 -8.68 20.58 -2.34
N ARG A 189 -8.22 19.48 -1.74
CA ARG A 189 -6.77 19.25 -1.57
C ARG A 189 -6.11 19.23 -2.95
N ASP A 190 -4.99 19.93 -3.05
CA ASP A 190 -4.14 19.96 -4.24
C ASP A 190 -2.71 19.55 -3.87
N PHE A 191 -2.14 18.61 -4.62
CA PHE A 191 -0.75 18.20 -4.43
C PHE A 191 0.25 19.26 -4.89
N GLN A 192 -0.17 20.24 -5.69
CA GLN A 192 0.66 21.36 -6.14
C GLN A 192 1.26 22.15 -4.96
N ASP A 193 0.51 22.30 -3.86
CA ASP A 193 0.92 23.08 -2.70
C ASP A 193 1.75 22.27 -1.68
N MET A 194 1.99 20.97 -1.94
CA MET A 194 2.74 20.11 -1.02
C MET A 194 4.27 20.32 -1.08
N ALA A 195 4.80 20.72 -2.23
CA ALA A 195 6.24 20.93 -2.42
C ALA A 195 6.53 21.87 -3.60
N ASP A 196 7.75 22.41 -3.64
CA ASP A 196 8.26 23.19 -4.78
C ASP A 196 8.64 22.25 -5.94
N TRP A 197 7.62 21.82 -6.70
CA TRP A 197 7.78 20.82 -7.77
C TRP A 197 8.65 21.31 -8.93
N THR A 198 9.54 20.44 -9.38
CA THR A 198 10.30 20.56 -10.62
C THR A 198 9.90 19.45 -11.58
N GLU A 199 9.47 19.80 -12.79
CA GLU A 199 9.16 18.83 -13.84
C GLU A 199 10.41 18.05 -14.24
N VAL A 200 10.28 16.72 -14.37
CA VAL A 200 11.38 15.87 -14.82
C VAL A 200 11.40 15.86 -16.34
N GLU A 201 12.40 16.51 -16.92
CA GLU A 201 12.63 16.51 -18.37
C GLU A 201 13.26 15.19 -18.85
N GLY A 202 12.93 14.78 -20.06
CA GLY A 202 13.55 13.65 -20.74
C GLY A 202 12.60 12.49 -21.05
N GLU A 203 13.14 11.47 -21.70
CA GLU A 203 12.41 10.23 -21.97
C GLU A 203 12.28 9.45 -20.66
N GLN A 204 11.03 9.14 -20.28
CA GLN A 204 10.76 8.33 -19.10
C GLN A 204 11.08 6.86 -19.42
N PRO A 205 11.64 6.09 -18.46
CA PRO A 205 11.90 4.67 -18.66
C PRO A 205 10.62 3.94 -19.07
N ASP A 206 10.68 3.03 -20.03
CA ASP A 206 9.51 2.26 -20.47
C ASP A 206 9.76 0.76 -20.38
N TRP A 207 8.70 -0.01 -20.15
CA TRP A 207 8.78 -1.45 -19.97
C TRP A 207 7.48 -2.13 -20.44
N PRO A 208 7.52 -3.43 -20.81
CA PRO A 208 6.32 -4.18 -21.14
C PRO A 208 5.30 -4.17 -19.99
N LEU A 209 4.03 -3.91 -20.31
CA LEU A 209 2.96 -3.92 -19.33
C LEU A 209 2.79 -5.30 -18.68
N LEU A 210 2.77 -5.32 -17.35
CA LEU A 210 2.59 -6.54 -16.54
C LEU A 210 1.11 -6.75 -16.17
N TYR A 211 0.36 -5.67 -16.08
CA TYR A 211 -1.08 -5.56 -15.78
C TYR A 211 -1.64 -4.35 -16.55
N ALA A 212 -2.96 -4.18 -16.58
CA ALA A 212 -3.59 -3.02 -17.21
C ALA A 212 -3.05 -1.71 -16.61
N ASP A 213 -2.61 -0.77 -17.43
CA ASP A 213 -2.07 0.51 -17.00
C ASP A 213 -3.13 1.60 -16.88
N VAL A 214 -4.27 1.44 -17.56
CA VAL A 214 -5.33 2.43 -17.67
C VAL A 214 -6.70 1.82 -17.34
N ALA A 215 -7.54 2.57 -16.61
CA ALA A 215 -8.96 2.31 -16.42
C ALA A 215 -9.74 3.62 -16.52
N ASP A 216 -10.76 3.65 -17.38
CA ASP A 216 -11.57 4.85 -17.67
C ASP A 216 -10.72 6.03 -18.19
N ASP A 217 -9.84 5.78 -19.16
CA ASP A 217 -8.96 6.76 -19.82
C ASP A 217 -7.89 7.45 -18.94
N VAL A 218 -7.70 6.96 -17.70
CA VAL A 218 -6.66 7.40 -16.77
C VAL A 218 -5.87 6.23 -16.21
N ALA A 219 -4.60 6.46 -15.87
CA ALA A 219 -3.73 5.53 -15.18
C ALA A 219 -4.41 4.91 -13.94
N ILE A 220 -4.20 3.60 -13.72
CA ILE A 220 -4.59 2.98 -12.46
C ILE A 220 -3.57 3.28 -11.35
N PRO A 221 -3.98 3.30 -10.07
CA PRO A 221 -3.09 3.57 -8.93
C PRO A 221 -1.79 2.74 -8.91
N ALA A 222 -1.89 1.43 -9.20
CA ALA A 222 -0.73 0.53 -9.21
C ALA A 222 0.32 0.93 -10.26
N TYR A 223 -0.12 1.35 -11.45
CA TYR A 223 0.77 1.77 -12.52
C TYR A 223 1.45 3.11 -12.20
N ALA A 224 0.70 4.06 -11.63
CA ALA A 224 1.28 5.32 -11.16
C ALA A 224 2.33 5.10 -10.06
N ALA A 225 2.06 4.18 -9.11
CA ALA A 225 3.06 3.76 -8.14
C ALA A 225 4.30 3.15 -8.80
N ALA A 226 4.15 2.30 -9.82
CA ALA A 226 5.30 1.72 -10.52
C ALA A 226 6.14 2.78 -11.24
N ARG A 227 5.51 3.78 -11.86
CA ARG A 227 6.18 4.94 -12.49
C ARG A 227 6.99 5.75 -11.46
N LEU A 228 6.38 6.06 -10.33
CA LEU A 228 7.05 6.75 -9.22
C LEU A 228 8.18 5.90 -8.62
N ALA A 229 7.95 4.59 -8.49
CA ALA A 229 8.93 3.64 -7.98
C ALA A 229 10.20 3.60 -8.84
N THR A 230 10.04 3.58 -10.17
CA THR A 230 11.15 3.61 -11.12
C THR A 230 11.89 4.95 -11.07
N LEU A 231 11.16 6.06 -10.97
CA LEU A 231 11.76 7.40 -10.91
C LEU A 231 12.62 7.61 -9.66
N GLY A 232 12.22 7.04 -8.52
CA GLY A 232 12.99 7.08 -7.28
C GLY A 232 13.88 5.86 -7.03
N TYR A 233 14.12 5.02 -8.04
CA TYR A 233 15.05 3.88 -7.98
C TYR A 233 14.69 2.77 -6.96
N TRP A 234 13.42 2.67 -6.54
CA TRP A 234 12.87 1.54 -5.77
C TRP A 234 12.42 0.38 -6.65
N ALA A 235 12.31 0.65 -7.94
CA ALA A 235 12.23 -0.32 -9.00
C ALA A 235 13.23 0.04 -10.11
N ASN A 236 13.63 -0.96 -10.89
CA ASN A 236 14.51 -0.82 -12.03
C ASN A 236 13.72 -1.06 -13.33
N ALA A 237 14.00 -0.24 -14.35
CA ALA A 237 13.51 -0.44 -15.72
C ALA A 237 14.62 -0.25 -16.79
N GLU A 238 15.88 -0.09 -16.41
CA GLU A 238 17.00 0.23 -17.30
C GLU A 238 17.29 -0.87 -18.32
N SER A 239 16.99 -2.13 -18.00
CA SER A 239 17.14 -3.26 -18.92
C SER A 239 15.97 -3.42 -19.90
N GLY A 240 14.99 -2.50 -19.87
CA GLY A 240 13.72 -2.65 -20.60
C GLY A 240 12.75 -3.64 -19.96
N GLU A 241 13.04 -4.07 -18.73
CA GLU A 241 12.17 -4.93 -17.92
C GLU A 241 11.96 -4.28 -16.56
N TYR A 242 10.73 -4.26 -16.08
CA TYR A 242 10.40 -3.77 -14.75
C TYR A 242 10.78 -4.80 -13.69
N GLN A 243 11.48 -4.37 -12.64
CA GLN A 243 11.79 -5.19 -11.48
C GLN A 243 11.77 -4.35 -10.20
N TRP A 244 10.94 -4.74 -9.24
CA TRP A 244 11.01 -4.19 -7.88
C TRP A 244 12.36 -4.53 -7.22
N THR A 245 13.01 -3.53 -6.62
CA THR A 245 14.34 -3.67 -6.01
C THR A 245 14.37 -3.29 -4.53
N TYR A 246 13.24 -2.89 -3.94
CA TYR A 246 13.08 -2.36 -2.57
C TYR A 246 13.76 -1.01 -2.31
N GLY A 247 14.83 -0.71 -3.05
CA GLY A 247 15.70 0.44 -2.86
C GLY A 247 16.55 0.31 -1.59
N GLU A 248 17.04 1.43 -1.09
CA GLU A 248 17.85 1.46 0.12
C GLU A 248 16.97 1.42 1.39
N HIS A 249 17.30 0.54 2.32
CA HIS A 249 16.67 0.50 3.63
C HIS A 249 17.24 1.60 4.54
N PRO A 250 16.41 2.46 5.16
CA PRO A 250 16.91 3.50 6.04
C PRO A 250 17.52 2.96 7.34
N GLU A 251 18.73 3.39 7.70
CA GLU A 251 19.40 2.96 8.94
C GLU A 251 18.66 3.40 10.22
N GLY A 252 17.85 4.46 10.12
CA GLY A 252 17.11 5.04 11.23
C GLY A 252 15.69 4.50 11.43
N VAL A 253 15.29 3.47 10.67
CA VAL A 253 13.99 2.81 10.80
C VAL A 253 14.08 1.66 11.79
N GLU A 254 13.20 1.67 12.79
CA GLU A 254 13.09 0.58 13.75
C GLU A 254 11.88 -0.31 13.46
N ARG A 255 12.07 -1.64 13.48
CA ARG A 255 11.02 -2.62 13.17
C ARG A 255 10.34 -2.29 11.83
N TYR A 256 9.01 -2.27 11.79
CA TYR A 256 8.19 -1.94 10.63
C TYR A 256 7.73 -0.46 10.63
N GLU A 257 8.50 0.45 11.24
CA GLU A 257 8.19 1.89 11.18
C GLU A 257 7.97 2.30 9.72
N MET A 258 6.88 3.02 9.46
CA MET A 258 6.53 3.48 8.12
C MET A 258 7.39 4.69 7.77
N TYR A 259 8.05 4.64 6.61
CA TYR A 259 8.94 5.73 6.16
C TYR A 259 8.65 6.22 4.75
N ARG A 260 7.87 5.44 3.99
CA ARG A 260 7.47 5.70 2.62
C ARG A 260 5.97 5.83 2.54
N PHE A 261 5.50 6.87 1.87
CA PHE A 261 4.09 7.24 1.81
C PHE A 261 3.68 7.55 0.38
N LEU A 262 2.51 7.07 -0.03
CA LEU A 262 1.91 7.47 -1.29
C LEU A 262 0.52 8.06 -1.03
N SER A 263 0.23 9.23 -1.59
CA SER A 263 -1.12 9.80 -1.66
C SER A 263 -1.57 9.80 -3.11
N MET A 264 -2.80 9.38 -3.41
CA MET A 264 -3.33 9.35 -4.76
C MET A 264 -4.77 9.85 -4.78
N ASP A 265 -5.07 10.76 -5.69
CA ASP A 265 -6.39 11.32 -5.93
C ASP A 265 -6.83 10.93 -7.33
N ARG A 266 -7.94 10.18 -7.43
CA ARG A 266 -8.52 9.72 -8.70
C ARG A 266 -9.87 10.39 -8.93
N ASN A 267 -10.01 11.06 -10.08
CA ASN A 267 -11.21 11.74 -10.54
C ASN A 267 -11.85 12.70 -9.50
N LEU A 268 -11.01 13.41 -8.74
CA LEU A 268 -11.47 14.41 -7.78
C LEU A 268 -11.60 15.82 -8.39
N GLY A 269 -10.91 16.07 -9.49
CA GLY A 269 -11.02 17.31 -10.28
C GLY A 269 -12.24 17.35 -11.19
N ASN A 270 -12.29 18.37 -12.06
CA ASN A 270 -13.34 18.47 -13.10
C ASN A 270 -13.04 17.54 -14.29
N GLU A 271 -11.76 17.27 -14.53
CA GLU A 271 -11.27 16.36 -15.53
C GLU A 271 -11.12 14.94 -14.99
N ILE A 272 -11.21 13.95 -15.89
CA ILE A 272 -10.80 12.57 -15.58
C ILE A 272 -9.27 12.58 -15.45
N GLY A 273 -8.78 12.13 -14.30
CA GLY A 273 -7.36 12.19 -14.00
C GLY A 273 -6.98 11.51 -12.69
N LEU A 274 -5.68 11.26 -12.57
CA LEU A 274 -5.03 10.69 -11.40
C LEU A 274 -3.85 11.58 -11.06
N ASP A 275 -3.80 12.06 -9.83
CA ASP A 275 -2.63 12.70 -9.26
C ASP A 275 -2.10 11.81 -8.16
N ALA A 276 -0.80 11.54 -8.15
CA ALA A 276 -0.15 10.64 -7.20
C ALA A 276 1.16 11.26 -6.71
N VAL A 277 1.36 11.25 -5.40
CA VAL A 277 2.58 11.73 -4.75
C VAL A 277 3.20 10.59 -3.96
N TRP A 278 4.50 10.39 -4.14
CA TRP A 278 5.36 9.57 -3.32
C TRP A 278 6.22 10.45 -2.42
N HIS A 279 6.34 10.08 -1.16
CA HIS A 279 7.08 10.81 -0.14
C HIS A 279 7.91 9.87 0.73
N GLU A 280 9.21 10.15 0.85
CA GLU A 280 10.13 9.47 1.75
C GLU A 280 10.58 10.41 2.88
N THR A 281 10.59 9.91 4.12
CA THR A 281 10.87 10.72 5.33
C THR A 281 12.09 10.28 6.14
N LYS A 282 12.66 9.11 5.83
CA LYS A 282 13.82 8.55 6.55
C LYS A 282 14.88 8.21 5.52
N LEU A 283 15.70 9.19 5.16
CA LEU A 283 16.76 9.01 4.17
C LEU A 283 18.11 8.79 4.88
N ASN A 284 18.98 8.00 4.25
CA ASN A 284 20.36 7.79 4.73
C ASN A 284 21.31 8.94 4.35
N ASP A 285 20.83 9.90 3.56
CA ASP A 285 21.56 11.12 3.20
C ASP A 285 21.42 12.16 4.32
N ASP A 286 22.55 12.72 4.77
CA ASP A 286 22.57 13.72 5.83
C ASP A 286 22.19 15.13 5.34
N ALA A 287 22.19 15.37 4.02
CA ALA A 287 21.84 16.64 3.40
C ALA A 287 20.35 16.78 3.08
N VAL A 288 19.62 15.68 2.89
CA VAL A 288 18.21 15.66 2.47
C VAL A 288 17.34 15.11 3.59
N THR A 289 16.27 15.83 3.97
CA THR A 289 15.29 15.31 4.95
C THR A 289 14.21 14.49 4.28
N ASP A 290 13.72 14.98 3.15
CA ASP A 290 12.55 14.44 2.47
C ASP A 290 12.76 14.44 0.97
N LEU A 291 12.30 13.36 0.32
CA LEU A 291 12.25 13.23 -1.13
C LEU A 291 10.80 13.04 -1.57
N TRP A 292 10.44 13.76 -2.63
CA TRP A 292 9.10 13.78 -3.18
C TRP A 292 9.14 13.52 -4.67
N TYR A 293 8.20 12.70 -5.13
CA TYR A 293 7.95 12.46 -6.54
C TYR A 293 6.44 12.58 -6.79
N ARG A 294 6.06 13.15 -7.93
CA ARG A 294 4.65 13.29 -8.30
C ARG A 294 4.43 12.80 -9.72
N PHE A 295 3.31 12.13 -9.93
CA PHE A 295 2.82 11.66 -11.21
C PHE A 295 1.41 12.23 -11.39
N ALA A 296 1.23 13.08 -12.40
CA ALA A 296 -0.07 13.61 -12.76
C ALA A 296 -0.44 13.09 -14.15
N ASP A 297 -1.60 12.45 -14.27
CA ASP A 297 -2.17 11.96 -15.52
C ASP A 297 -3.56 12.55 -15.73
N VAL A 298 -3.74 13.20 -16.87
CA VAL A 298 -5.02 13.77 -17.31
C VAL A 298 -5.26 13.30 -18.74
N ALA A 299 -6.25 12.42 -18.90
CA ALA A 299 -6.76 11.87 -20.15
C ALA A 299 -5.76 11.86 -21.33
N GLY A 300 -4.78 10.96 -21.28
CA GLY A 300 -3.81 10.72 -22.36
C GLY A 300 -2.56 11.61 -22.33
N PHE A 301 -2.37 12.38 -21.27
CA PHE A 301 -1.15 13.13 -21.01
C PHE A 301 -0.72 12.97 -19.56
N HIS A 302 0.48 12.44 -19.34
CA HIS A 302 1.08 12.37 -18.02
C HIS A 302 2.35 13.20 -17.91
N THR A 303 2.63 13.69 -16.71
CA THR A 303 3.84 14.42 -16.35
C THR A 303 4.34 13.94 -15.00
N VAL A 304 5.65 13.91 -14.84
CA VAL A 304 6.31 13.56 -13.59
C VAL A 304 7.09 14.74 -13.04
N PHE A 305 7.09 14.86 -11.72
CA PHE A 305 7.78 15.92 -11.00
C PHE A 305 8.59 15.35 -9.84
N THR A 306 9.56 16.12 -9.39
CA THR A 306 10.34 15.84 -8.19
C THR A 306 10.45 17.09 -7.32
N ALA A 307 10.58 16.90 -6.01
CA ALA A 307 10.98 17.93 -5.08
C ALA A 307 11.83 17.30 -3.97
N SER A 308 12.66 18.11 -3.32
CA SER A 308 13.47 17.68 -2.17
C SER A 308 13.56 18.80 -1.15
N ALA A 309 13.60 18.44 0.13
CA ALA A 309 13.83 19.37 1.22
C ALA A 309 15.24 19.14 1.81
N GLY A 310 16.01 20.22 1.91
CA GLY A 310 17.31 20.22 2.60
C GLY A 310 17.16 20.52 4.09
N ARG A 311 18.17 20.11 4.88
CA ARG A 311 18.27 20.46 6.31
C ARG A 311 18.65 21.93 6.56
#